data_AF-A0A954NVJ4-F1
#
_entry.id   AF-A0A954NVJ4-F1
#
_cell.length_a   1.000
_cell.length_b   1.000
_cell.length_c   1.000
_cell.angle_alpha   90.00
_cell.angle_beta   90.00
_cell.angle_gamma   90.00
#
_symmetry.space_group_name_H-M   'P 1'
#
loop_
_entity.id
_entity.type
_entity.pdbx_description
1 polymer ?
#
loop_
_entity_poly.entity_id
_entity_poly.type
_entity_poly.pdbx_seq_one_letter_code
_entity_poly.pdbx_strand_id
1 'polypeptide(L)'
;LRCNVSNYVFGLIAASVREWQSTSAGLNFVAETGELSLNVESTVDPTGELSRLLSSITSRVTHFEQIISQPSPLTVATSFTLPEEARDLTQQILSTVRNSVEMELDQSDDEVRNAVFGLIDSVEKTVLEGHIDLFGQLLSQGEDRVVLTGGIRIADADNFATCLRQVLPFAVEAKEIREVQLNVASADGVEIHRLIPEKVRHRDRRLYGEQAAIYLAAGRGAFWLAVGEEQAIPALSAAMARVDERTTPQDILASTREQAAAGGNARPLLSVTIHLSRWTQFLESHKGKKASRVASLMGEAFPDSTGDTARLAVHTTPSGLRVQVDFAEGYSRLLGLAVARKLHKGDQ
;
A
#
# COMPACT_ATOMS: atom_id res chain seq x y z
N LEU A 1 17.67 -11.85 21.50
CA LEU A 1 16.86 -11.13 20.48
C LEU A 1 15.56 -11.85 20.09
N ARG A 2 15.57 -13.17 19.80
CA ARG A 2 14.30 -13.93 19.63
C ARG A 2 13.32 -13.77 20.81
N CYS A 3 13.80 -13.62 22.05
CA CYS A 3 12.91 -13.39 23.19
C CYS A 3 12.21 -12.01 23.18
N ASN A 4 12.86 -10.88 22.87
CA ASN A 4 12.25 -9.56 23.07
C ASN A 4 11.20 -9.20 22.01
N VAL A 5 11.50 -9.41 20.72
CA VAL A 5 10.53 -9.14 19.64
C VAL A 5 9.32 -10.07 19.75
N SER A 6 9.59 -11.35 19.99
CA SER A 6 8.54 -12.36 20.21
C SER A 6 7.70 -11.99 21.44
N ASN A 7 8.31 -11.62 22.56
CA ASN A 7 7.57 -11.23 23.76
C ASN A 7 6.76 -9.95 23.56
N TYR A 8 7.27 -8.98 22.79
CA TYR A 8 6.53 -7.77 22.46
C TYR A 8 5.30 -8.10 21.59
N VAL A 9 5.48 -8.88 20.51
CA VAL A 9 4.36 -9.29 19.64
C VAL A 9 3.33 -10.13 20.39
N PHE A 10 3.77 -11.13 21.16
CA PHE A 10 2.86 -11.94 21.98
C PHE A 10 2.21 -11.12 23.09
N GLY A 11 2.93 -10.14 23.66
CA GLY A 11 2.42 -9.17 24.63
C GLY A 11 1.29 -8.34 24.04
N LEU A 12 1.47 -7.78 22.84
CA LEU A 12 0.44 -7.04 22.12
C LEU A 12 -0.77 -7.90 21.77
N ILE A 13 -0.57 -9.14 21.31
CA ILE A 13 -1.67 -10.07 21.05
C ILE A 13 -2.45 -10.36 22.34
N ALA A 14 -1.74 -10.64 23.44
CA ALA A 14 -2.37 -10.89 24.74
C ALA A 14 -3.07 -9.65 25.31
N ALA A 15 -2.50 -8.46 25.16
CA ALA A 15 -3.13 -7.20 25.51
C ALA A 15 -4.39 -6.96 24.66
N SER A 16 -4.33 -7.24 23.36
CA SER A 16 -5.48 -7.12 22.46
C SER A 16 -6.64 -8.01 22.87
N VAL A 17 -6.39 -9.22 23.35
CA VAL A 17 -7.46 -10.10 23.83
C VAL A 17 -7.99 -9.68 25.21
N ARG A 18 -7.12 -9.21 26.11
CA ARG A 18 -7.48 -8.87 27.49
C ARG A 18 -8.14 -7.51 27.64
N GLU A 19 -7.69 -6.52 26.90
CA GLU A 19 -8.11 -5.12 27.02
C GLU A 19 -9.28 -4.79 26.09
N TRP A 20 -9.68 -5.72 25.22
CA TRP A 20 -10.87 -5.55 24.38
C TRP A 20 -12.14 -5.51 25.21
N GLN A 21 -12.93 -4.45 25.07
CA GLN A 21 -14.17 -4.27 25.83
C GLN A 21 -15.39 -4.57 24.98
N SER A 22 -15.50 -3.97 23.81
CA SER A 22 -16.69 -4.13 22.97
C SER A 22 -16.40 -3.94 21.49
N THR A 23 -17.24 -4.57 20.66
CA THR A 23 -17.31 -4.31 19.23
C THR A 23 -18.75 -3.98 18.89
N SER A 24 -18.97 -2.87 18.21
CA SER A 24 -20.27 -2.51 17.65
C SER A 24 -20.16 -2.44 16.13
N ALA A 25 -21.24 -2.77 15.44
CA ALA A 25 -21.34 -2.65 14.00
C ALA A 25 -22.62 -1.89 13.67
N GLY A 26 -22.49 -0.78 12.94
CA GLY A 26 -23.58 0.03 12.44
C GLY A 26 -23.62 -0.03 10.92
N LEU A 27 -24.81 -0.24 10.35
CA LEU A 27 -25.03 -0.15 8.92
C LEU A 27 -25.88 1.10 8.64
N ASN A 28 -25.37 1.98 7.79
CA ASN A 28 -26.09 3.15 7.31
C ASN A 28 -26.37 3.00 5.82
N PHE A 29 -27.60 3.30 5.41
CA PHE A 29 -28.01 3.32 4.01
C PHE A 29 -28.67 4.67 3.73
N VAL A 30 -28.14 5.41 2.77
CA VAL A 30 -28.66 6.71 2.36
C VAL A 30 -29.56 6.48 1.15
N ALA A 31 -30.88 6.60 1.33
CA ALA A 31 -31.85 6.26 0.28
C ALA A 31 -31.73 7.18 -0.95
N GLU A 32 -31.36 8.44 -0.75
CA GLU A 32 -31.23 9.44 -1.79
C GLU A 32 -30.06 9.17 -2.73
N THR A 33 -28.93 8.70 -2.20
CA THR A 33 -27.71 8.42 -2.97
C THR A 33 -27.51 6.93 -3.26
N GLY A 34 -28.28 6.06 -2.61
CA GLY A 34 -28.12 4.60 -2.66
C GLY A 34 -26.80 4.10 -2.06
N GLU A 35 -26.08 4.96 -1.34
CA GLU A 35 -24.81 4.64 -0.69
C GLU A 35 -25.02 3.79 0.57
N LEU A 36 -24.11 2.84 0.78
CA LEU A 36 -24.10 1.94 1.92
C LEU A 36 -22.79 2.11 2.68
N SER A 37 -22.87 2.34 4.00
CA SER A 37 -21.71 2.45 4.86
C SER A 37 -21.82 1.48 6.04
N LEU A 38 -20.82 0.62 6.19
CA LEU A 38 -20.65 -0.26 7.35
C LEU A 38 -19.57 0.32 8.25
N ASN A 39 -19.94 0.63 9.49
CA ASN A 39 -19.03 1.12 10.51
C ASN A 39 -18.87 0.06 11.59
N VAL A 40 -17.65 -0.44 11.77
CA VAL A 40 -17.28 -1.32 12.88
C VAL A 40 -16.43 -0.51 13.85
N GLU A 41 -16.90 -0.34 15.07
CA GLU A 41 -16.18 0.37 16.12
C GLU A 41 -15.83 -0.59 17.25
N SER A 42 -14.58 -0.52 17.67
CA SER A 42 -14.02 -1.39 18.68
C SER A 42 -13.45 -0.55 19.79
N THR A 43 -13.83 -0.86 21.03
CA THR A 43 -13.35 -0.15 22.22
C THR A 43 -12.42 -1.03 23.04
N VAL A 44 -11.37 -0.42 23.56
CA VAL A 44 -10.40 -1.04 24.46
C VAL A 44 -10.40 -0.34 25.81
N ASP A 45 -9.83 -0.98 26.84
CA ASP A 45 -9.65 -0.36 28.14
C ASP A 45 -8.85 0.95 27.99
N PRO A 46 -9.43 2.11 28.36
CA PRO A 46 -8.79 3.40 28.15
C PRO A 46 -7.49 3.57 28.95
N THR A 47 -7.31 2.79 30.02
CA THR A 47 -6.11 2.79 30.87
C THR A 47 -5.07 1.75 30.46
N GLY A 48 -5.44 0.85 29.54
CA GLY A 48 -4.63 -0.26 29.07
C GLY A 48 -3.40 0.15 28.24
N GLU A 49 -2.51 -0.81 28.01
CA GLU A 49 -1.35 -0.63 27.13
C GLU A 49 -1.78 -0.41 25.67
N LEU A 50 -2.82 -1.10 25.21
CA LEU A 50 -3.32 -1.00 23.85
C LEU A 50 -3.95 0.37 23.57
N SER A 51 -4.70 0.94 24.53
CA SER A 51 -5.23 2.30 24.41
C SER A 51 -4.11 3.32 24.21
N ARG A 52 -3.05 3.23 25.02
CA ARG A 52 -1.88 4.12 24.89
C ARG A 52 -1.21 3.97 23.54
N LEU A 53 -0.98 2.73 23.08
CA LEU A 53 -0.42 2.47 21.76
C LEU A 53 -1.30 3.00 20.61
N LEU A 54 -2.61 2.74 20.64
CA LEU A 54 -3.53 3.23 19.61
C LEU A 54 -3.62 4.75 19.59
N SER A 55 -3.56 5.40 20.76
CA SER A 55 -3.58 6.86 20.89
C SER A 55 -2.31 7.53 20.37
N SER A 56 -1.16 6.84 20.39
CA SER A 56 0.10 7.37 19.84
C SER A 56 0.19 7.23 18.31
N ILE A 57 -0.62 6.36 17.72
CA ILE A 57 -0.78 6.24 16.26
C ILE A 57 -1.74 7.31 15.77
N THR A 58 -1.17 8.36 15.16
CA THR A 58 -1.94 9.46 14.55
C THR A 58 -1.77 9.41 13.03
N SER A 59 -2.84 9.59 12.27
CA SER A 59 -2.74 9.70 10.81
C SER A 59 -2.02 10.98 10.41
N ARG A 60 -1.34 10.94 9.26
CA ARG A 60 -0.63 12.10 8.69
C ARG A 60 -1.00 12.29 7.24
N VAL A 61 -0.87 13.51 6.74
CA VAL A 61 -0.95 13.76 5.29
C VAL A 61 0.11 12.91 4.57
N THR A 62 -0.29 12.26 3.48
CA THR A 62 0.61 11.42 2.68
C THR A 62 1.32 12.26 1.61
N HIS A 63 2.59 11.94 1.37
CA HIS A 63 3.41 12.38 0.25
C HIS A 63 2.80 11.99 -1.10
N PHE A 64 1.94 10.96 -1.11
CA PHE A 64 1.40 10.35 -2.31
C PHE A 64 -0.04 10.77 -2.63
N GLU A 65 -0.56 11.84 -2.02
CA GLU A 65 -1.98 12.27 -2.13
C GLU A 65 -2.46 12.40 -3.59
N GLN A 66 -1.65 13.03 -4.43
CA GLN A 66 -1.97 13.26 -5.85
C GLN A 66 -1.99 11.97 -6.67
N ILE A 67 -1.36 10.90 -6.18
CA ILE A 67 -1.34 9.58 -6.81
C ILE A 67 -2.55 8.77 -6.34
N ILE A 68 -2.77 8.70 -5.02
CA ILE A 68 -3.83 7.85 -4.44
C ILE A 68 -5.25 8.38 -4.71
N SER A 69 -5.37 9.66 -5.07
CA SER A 69 -6.63 10.26 -5.53
C SER A 69 -7.00 9.90 -6.98
N GLN A 70 -6.06 9.33 -7.74
CA GLN A 70 -6.35 8.89 -9.11
C GLN A 70 -7.15 7.58 -9.08
N PRO A 71 -8.24 7.48 -9.85
CA PRO A 71 -8.99 6.23 -9.97
C PRO A 71 -8.11 5.10 -10.53
N SER A 72 -8.06 3.98 -9.80
CA SER A 72 -7.37 2.76 -10.22
C SER A 72 -8.14 1.53 -9.77
N PRO A 73 -8.02 0.36 -10.44
CA PRO A 73 -8.66 -0.88 -10.01
C PRO A 73 -8.54 -1.17 -8.50
N LEU A 74 -7.36 -0.91 -7.94
CA LEU A 74 -7.08 -1.05 -6.52
C LEU A 74 -6.03 -0.02 -6.11
N THR A 75 -6.31 0.71 -5.04
CA THR A 75 -5.35 1.54 -4.31
C THR A 75 -5.29 1.09 -2.86
N VAL A 76 -4.08 0.95 -2.33
CA VAL A 76 -3.82 0.76 -0.90
C VAL A 76 -2.88 1.87 -0.47
N ALA A 77 -3.19 2.57 0.61
CA ALA A 77 -2.32 3.63 1.13
C ALA A 77 -2.39 3.71 2.65
N THR A 78 -1.26 4.01 3.27
CA THR A 78 -1.17 4.22 4.72
C THR A 78 -0.21 5.35 5.02
N SER A 79 -0.59 6.21 5.97
CA SER A 79 0.23 7.35 6.39
C SER A 79 -0.04 7.69 7.85
N PHE A 80 0.93 7.42 8.72
CA PHE A 80 0.77 7.58 10.17
C PHE A 80 2.09 7.82 10.91
N THR A 81 1.97 8.35 12.13
CA THR A 81 3.06 8.47 13.09
C THR A 81 3.37 7.12 13.71
N LEU A 82 4.61 6.67 13.57
CA LEU A 82 5.12 5.46 14.20
C LEU A 82 5.29 5.70 15.71
N PRO A 83 4.63 4.90 16.58
CA PRO A 83 4.80 4.98 18.03
C PRO A 83 6.27 4.83 18.45
N GLU A 84 6.65 5.43 19.58
CA GLU A 84 8.02 5.38 20.09
C GLU A 84 8.48 3.94 20.34
N GLU A 85 7.63 3.11 20.94
CA GLU A 85 7.91 1.69 21.19
C GLU A 85 8.15 0.91 19.88
N ALA A 86 7.41 1.26 18.82
CA ALA A 86 7.57 0.65 17.51
C ALA A 86 8.84 1.16 16.79
N ARG A 87 9.23 2.42 16.99
CA ARG A 87 10.50 2.97 16.51
C ARG A 87 11.69 2.25 17.13
N ASP A 88 11.70 2.11 18.46
CA ASP A 88 12.77 1.45 19.21
C ASP A 88 12.91 -0.03 18.78
N LEU A 89 11.79 -0.72 18.61
CA LEU A 89 11.78 -2.10 18.11
C LEU A 89 12.37 -2.18 16.70
N THR A 90 11.98 -1.26 15.81
CA THR A 90 12.46 -1.25 14.42
C THR A 90 13.96 -0.96 14.37
N GLN A 91 14.47 -0.05 15.20
CA GLN A 91 15.91 0.22 15.33
C GLN A 91 16.70 -1.00 15.84
N GLN A 92 16.14 -1.77 16.78
CA GLN A 92 16.76 -3.03 17.22
C GLN A 92 16.82 -4.07 16.09
N ILE A 93 15.78 -4.13 15.25
CA ILE A 93 15.78 -5.00 14.07
C ILE A 93 16.84 -4.54 13.06
N LEU A 94 16.90 -3.24 12.74
CA LEU A 94 17.87 -2.69 11.79
C LEU A 94 19.32 -2.87 12.25
N SER A 95 19.61 -2.65 13.54
CA SER A 95 20.94 -2.94 14.10
C SER A 95 21.29 -4.43 14.05
N THR A 96 20.32 -5.33 14.22
CA THR A 96 20.54 -6.77 14.05
C THR A 96 20.87 -7.11 12.59
N VAL A 97 20.12 -6.54 11.63
CA VAL A 97 20.39 -6.71 10.19
C VAL A 97 21.78 -6.19 9.84
N ARG A 98 22.15 -5.00 10.35
CA ARG A 98 23.48 -4.43 10.16
C ARG A 98 24.59 -5.37 10.65
N ASN A 99 24.45 -5.89 11.87
CA ASN A 99 25.44 -6.83 12.42
C ASN A 99 25.53 -8.14 11.61
N SER A 100 24.39 -8.64 11.10
CA SER A 100 24.39 -9.82 10.22
C SER A 100 25.13 -9.55 8.91
N VAL A 101 24.88 -8.40 8.28
CA VAL A 101 25.60 -7.97 7.06
C VAL A 101 27.11 -7.84 7.34
N GLU A 102 27.49 -7.27 8.50
CA GLU A 102 28.89 -7.12 8.89
C GLU A 102 29.60 -8.47 9.09
N MET A 103 28.88 -9.49 9.55
CA MET A 103 29.42 -10.83 9.73
C MET A 103 29.49 -11.65 8.44
N GLU A 104 28.56 -11.43 7.51
CA GLU A 104 28.41 -12.24 6.29
C GLU A 104 29.21 -11.69 5.10
N LEU A 105 29.50 -10.39 5.06
CA LEU A 105 30.32 -9.80 4.00
C LEU A 105 31.80 -9.89 4.35
N ASP A 106 32.59 -10.43 3.42
CA ASP A 106 34.04 -10.48 3.53
C ASP A 106 34.64 -9.05 3.59
N GLN A 107 35.76 -8.89 4.30
CA GLN A 107 36.44 -7.59 4.43
C GLN A 107 36.96 -7.03 3.09
N SER A 108 36.97 -7.83 2.02
CA SER A 108 37.34 -7.39 0.67
C SER A 108 36.22 -6.63 -0.05
N ASP A 109 34.98 -6.68 0.44
CA ASP A 109 33.80 -6.10 -0.22
C ASP A 109 33.34 -4.79 0.46
N ASP A 110 34.32 -3.96 0.85
CA ASP A 110 34.09 -2.70 1.57
C ASP A 110 33.10 -1.78 0.86
N GLU A 111 33.14 -1.71 -0.47
CA GLU A 111 32.24 -0.86 -1.25
C GLU A 111 30.78 -1.34 -1.16
N VAL A 112 30.54 -2.64 -1.31
CA VAL A 112 29.21 -3.25 -1.22
C VAL A 112 28.66 -3.11 0.19
N ARG A 113 29.51 -3.38 1.20
CA ARG A 113 29.16 -3.23 2.60
C ARG A 113 28.75 -1.80 2.93
N ASN A 114 29.52 -0.81 2.47
CA ASN A 114 29.20 0.60 2.67
C ASN A 114 27.89 1.00 1.97
N ALA A 115 27.63 0.47 0.77
CA ALA A 115 26.38 0.71 0.07
C ALA A 115 25.18 0.10 0.82
N VAL A 116 25.28 -1.14 1.28
CA VAL A 116 24.22 -1.78 2.09
C VAL A 116 23.99 -1.00 3.39
N PHE A 117 25.04 -0.58 4.07
CA PHE A 117 24.93 0.25 5.27
C PHE A 117 24.28 1.60 4.97
N GLY A 118 24.59 2.24 3.84
CA GLY A 118 23.91 3.47 3.42
C GLY A 118 22.41 3.28 3.16
N LEU A 119 21.99 2.13 2.62
CA LEU A 119 20.56 1.78 2.52
C LEU A 119 19.92 1.66 3.92
N ILE A 120 20.58 0.96 4.84
CA ILE A 120 20.10 0.80 6.22
C ILE A 120 20.02 2.17 6.92
N ASP A 121 21.03 3.03 6.77
CA ASP A 121 21.06 4.39 7.34
C ASP A 121 19.86 5.23 6.88
N SER A 122 19.53 5.18 5.58
CA SER A 122 18.36 5.88 5.03
C SER A 122 17.03 5.35 5.59
N VAL A 123 16.93 4.04 5.84
CA VAL A 123 15.77 3.44 6.51
C VAL A 123 15.71 3.84 7.99
N GLU A 124 16.84 3.81 8.71
CA GLU A 124 16.95 4.24 10.11
C GLU A 124 16.53 5.71 10.27
N LYS A 125 16.98 6.60 9.38
CA LYS A 125 16.55 8.01 9.34
C LYS A 125 15.04 8.13 9.15
N THR A 126 14.45 7.32 8.27
CA THR A 126 13.01 7.30 8.03
C THR A 126 12.22 6.84 9.27
N VAL A 127 12.74 5.84 9.98
CA VAL A 127 12.16 5.34 11.25
C VAL A 127 12.29 6.40 12.36
N LEU A 128 13.44 7.06 12.46
CA LEU A 128 13.70 8.13 13.44
C LEU A 128 12.74 9.31 13.26
N GLU A 129 12.49 9.71 12.01
CA GLU A 129 11.49 10.72 11.66
C GLU A 129 10.07 10.31 12.13
N GLY A 130 9.81 9.01 12.22
CA GLY A 130 8.59 8.46 12.82
C GLY A 130 7.35 8.64 11.94
N HIS A 131 7.50 8.82 10.63
CA HIS A 131 6.37 8.90 9.69
C HIS A 131 6.46 7.77 8.68
N ILE A 132 5.58 6.76 8.84
CA ILE A 132 5.37 5.71 7.86
C ILE A 132 4.40 6.23 6.82
N ASP A 133 4.81 6.20 5.55
CA ASP A 133 4.02 6.67 4.44
C ASP A 133 4.32 5.81 3.22
N LEU A 134 3.31 5.10 2.72
CA LEU A 134 3.43 4.24 1.55
C LEU A 134 2.11 4.14 0.80
N PHE A 135 2.21 3.80 -0.47
CA PHE A 135 1.07 3.44 -1.29
C PHE A 135 1.41 2.30 -2.27
N GLY A 136 0.37 1.63 -2.74
CA GLY A 136 0.41 0.70 -3.86
C GLY A 136 -0.86 0.82 -4.69
N GLN A 137 -0.72 0.73 -6.02
CA GLN A 137 -1.83 0.76 -6.97
C GLN A 137 -1.69 -0.35 -8.02
N LEU A 138 -2.82 -0.93 -8.40
CA LEU A 138 -2.93 -1.71 -9.62
C LEU A 138 -3.47 -0.82 -10.72
N LEU A 139 -2.71 -0.65 -11.79
CA LEU A 139 -3.07 0.16 -12.96
C LEU A 139 -3.42 -0.76 -14.13
N SER A 140 -4.59 -0.56 -14.72
CA SER A 140 -5.00 -1.27 -15.93
C SER A 140 -4.08 -0.91 -17.11
N GLN A 141 -3.63 -1.93 -17.84
CA GLN A 141 -2.80 -1.80 -19.03
C GLN A 141 -3.38 -2.66 -20.15
N GLY A 142 -4.17 -2.04 -21.02
CA GLY A 142 -4.94 -2.78 -22.03
C GLY A 142 -6.08 -3.61 -21.41
N GLU A 143 -6.52 -4.63 -22.16
CA GLU A 143 -7.72 -5.42 -21.83
C GLU A 143 -7.50 -6.46 -20.73
N ASP A 144 -6.30 -7.04 -20.60
CA ASP A 144 -6.06 -8.21 -19.75
C ASP A 144 -4.84 -8.11 -18.83
N ARG A 145 -4.13 -6.96 -18.78
CA ARG A 145 -2.92 -6.79 -17.96
C ARG A 145 -3.04 -5.67 -16.95
N VAL A 146 -2.26 -5.79 -15.87
CA VAL A 146 -2.07 -4.77 -14.85
C VAL A 146 -0.59 -4.47 -14.68
N VAL A 147 -0.31 -3.26 -14.21
CA VAL A 147 0.96 -2.90 -13.58
C VAL A 147 0.69 -2.69 -12.09
N LEU A 148 1.49 -3.34 -11.25
CA LEU A 148 1.59 -2.93 -9.85
C LEU A 148 2.58 -1.76 -9.79
N THR A 149 2.20 -0.65 -9.18
CA THR A 149 3.12 0.46 -8.86
C THR A 149 2.99 0.79 -7.39
N GLY A 150 4.06 1.26 -6.77
CA GLY A 150 4.04 1.68 -5.37
C GLY A 150 5.23 2.54 -5.02
N GLY A 151 5.13 3.15 -3.85
CA GLY A 151 6.17 3.99 -3.30
C GLY A 151 6.16 3.97 -1.79
N ILE A 152 7.34 4.11 -1.20
CA ILE A 152 7.56 4.25 0.24
C ILE A 152 8.36 5.51 0.43
N ARG A 153 7.90 6.41 1.29
CA ARG A 153 8.64 7.64 1.61
C ARG A 153 9.94 7.30 2.33
N ILE A 154 11.04 7.92 1.93
CA ILE A 154 12.38 7.71 2.51
C ILE A 154 13.00 9.08 2.82
N ALA A 155 13.42 9.27 4.07
CA ALA A 155 13.93 10.55 4.58
C ALA A 155 15.22 11.02 3.88
N ASP A 156 16.06 10.08 3.43
CA ASP A 156 17.31 10.35 2.74
C ASP A 156 17.35 9.59 1.41
N ALA A 157 16.45 10.00 0.51
CA ALA A 157 16.20 9.32 -0.76
C ALA A 157 17.40 9.42 -1.73
N ASP A 158 18.19 10.50 -1.69
CA ASP A 158 19.35 10.69 -2.56
C ASP A 158 20.51 9.76 -2.18
N ASN A 159 20.79 9.63 -0.88
CA ASN A 159 21.72 8.61 -0.38
C ASN A 159 21.19 7.21 -0.69
N PHE A 160 19.90 6.96 -0.47
CA PHE A 160 19.28 5.67 -0.78
C PHE A 160 19.44 5.32 -2.26
N ALA A 161 19.25 6.27 -3.18
CA ALA A 161 19.42 6.06 -4.62
C ALA A 161 20.87 5.71 -4.98
N THR A 162 21.83 6.44 -4.43
CA THR A 162 23.26 6.20 -4.65
C THR A 162 23.65 4.78 -4.22
N CYS A 163 23.24 4.40 -3.00
CA CYS A 163 23.52 3.08 -2.44
C CYS A 163 22.77 1.97 -3.16
N LEU A 164 21.51 2.19 -3.58
CA LEU A 164 20.71 1.22 -4.32
C LEU A 164 21.42 0.84 -5.63
N ARG A 165 21.91 1.84 -6.37
CA ARG A 165 22.64 1.64 -7.63
C ARG A 165 23.92 0.79 -7.43
N GLN A 166 24.58 0.92 -6.29
CA GLN A 166 25.78 0.14 -5.95
C GLN A 166 25.44 -1.31 -5.55
N VAL A 167 24.31 -1.54 -4.87
CA VAL A 167 23.90 -2.87 -4.42
C VAL A 167 23.25 -3.70 -5.53
N LEU A 168 22.49 -3.06 -6.43
CA LEU A 168 21.71 -3.77 -7.45
C LEU A 168 22.52 -4.75 -8.34
N PRO A 169 23.76 -4.46 -8.78
CA PRO A 169 24.57 -5.41 -9.54
C PRO A 169 24.72 -6.78 -8.87
N PHE A 170 24.75 -6.83 -7.54
CA PHE A 170 24.89 -8.07 -6.76
C PHE A 170 23.58 -8.86 -6.65
N ALA A 171 22.43 -8.26 -7.02
CA ALA A 171 21.15 -8.96 -6.97
C ALA A 171 21.08 -10.15 -7.96
N VAL A 172 21.94 -10.20 -8.98
CA VAL A 172 22.07 -11.34 -9.91
C VAL A 172 22.61 -12.61 -9.23
N GLU A 173 23.25 -12.47 -8.07
CA GLU A 173 23.73 -13.63 -7.29
C GLU A 173 22.57 -14.38 -6.62
N ALA A 174 21.39 -13.74 -6.49
CA ALA A 174 20.18 -14.40 -6.05
C ALA A 174 19.66 -15.35 -7.15
N LYS A 175 19.30 -16.57 -6.76
CA LYS A 175 18.84 -17.63 -7.69
C LYS A 175 17.55 -17.26 -8.45
N GLU A 176 16.82 -16.27 -7.95
CA GLU A 176 15.55 -15.79 -8.46
C GLU A 176 15.71 -14.70 -9.54
N ILE A 177 16.90 -14.11 -9.69
CA ILE A 177 17.17 -13.00 -10.61
C ILE A 177 18.11 -13.47 -11.72
N ARG A 178 17.65 -13.34 -12.97
CA ARG A 178 18.43 -13.69 -14.15
C ARG A 178 19.40 -12.59 -14.55
N GLU A 179 18.94 -11.36 -14.49
CA GLU A 179 19.63 -10.21 -15.04
C GLU A 179 19.23 -8.94 -14.30
N VAL A 180 20.19 -8.05 -14.10
CA VAL A 180 19.97 -6.70 -13.59
C VAL A 180 20.42 -5.71 -14.65
N GLN A 181 19.53 -4.82 -15.04
CA GLN A 181 19.79 -3.74 -15.99
C GLN A 181 19.67 -2.41 -15.24
N LEU A 182 20.80 -1.71 -15.08
CA LEU A 182 20.80 -0.38 -14.48
C LEU A 182 20.39 0.66 -15.54
N ASN A 183 19.62 1.67 -15.11
CA ASN A 183 19.36 2.89 -15.86
C ASN A 183 18.67 2.62 -17.21
N VAL A 184 17.69 1.71 -17.20
CA VAL A 184 16.89 1.37 -18.39
C VAL A 184 15.99 2.52 -18.84
N ALA A 185 15.68 3.44 -17.93
CA ALA A 185 14.93 4.65 -18.18
C ALA A 185 15.26 5.71 -17.11
N SER A 186 14.77 6.92 -17.32
CA SER A 186 14.80 7.99 -16.32
C SER A 186 13.51 8.81 -16.35
N ALA A 187 13.15 9.40 -15.22
CA ALA A 187 12.02 10.32 -15.10
C ALA A 187 12.35 11.40 -14.07
N ASP A 188 12.27 12.66 -14.48
CA ASP A 188 12.57 13.83 -13.64
C ASP A 188 13.93 13.72 -12.91
N GLY A 189 14.95 13.18 -13.59
CA GLY A 189 16.28 12.99 -13.03
C GLY A 189 16.46 11.75 -12.15
N VAL A 190 15.40 10.98 -11.89
CA VAL A 190 15.47 9.69 -11.19
C VAL A 190 15.77 8.56 -12.18
N GLU A 191 16.79 7.77 -11.88
CA GLU A 191 17.16 6.59 -12.66
C GLU A 191 16.23 5.40 -12.31
N ILE A 192 15.75 4.71 -13.34
CA ILE A 192 14.93 3.50 -13.20
C ILE A 192 15.79 2.29 -13.58
N HIS A 193 15.91 1.35 -12.66
CA HIS A 193 16.61 0.08 -12.85
C HIS A 193 15.58 -1.05 -13.07
N ARG A 194 16.00 -2.13 -13.70
CA ARG A 194 15.16 -3.30 -14.00
C ARG A 194 15.82 -4.57 -13.51
N LEU A 195 15.09 -5.37 -12.73
CA LEU A 195 15.46 -6.73 -12.37
C LEU A 195 14.58 -7.69 -13.15
N ILE A 196 15.22 -8.60 -13.88
CA ILE A 196 14.55 -9.62 -14.67
C ILE A 196 14.60 -10.93 -13.88
N PRO A 197 13.44 -11.47 -13.47
CA PRO A 197 13.40 -12.72 -12.72
C PRO A 197 13.80 -13.90 -13.61
N GLU A 198 14.39 -14.94 -12.99
CA GLU A 198 14.72 -16.20 -13.65
C GLU A 198 13.48 -16.90 -14.20
N LYS A 199 12.38 -16.88 -13.42
CA LYS A 199 11.09 -17.43 -13.83
C LYS A 199 9.95 -16.58 -13.29
N VAL A 200 9.02 -16.21 -14.17
CA VAL A 200 7.74 -15.59 -13.78
C VAL A 200 6.72 -16.70 -13.50
N ARG A 201 6.12 -16.69 -12.31
CA ARG A 201 5.10 -17.68 -11.93
C ARG A 201 3.91 -17.59 -12.88
N HIS A 202 3.24 -18.71 -13.14
CA HIS A 202 2.11 -18.73 -14.08
C HIS A 202 0.99 -17.74 -13.72
N ARG A 203 0.72 -17.53 -12.42
CA ARG A 203 -0.27 -16.55 -11.96
C ARG A 203 0.15 -15.10 -12.24
N ASP A 204 1.45 -14.82 -12.07
CA ASP A 204 2.03 -13.50 -12.25
C ASP A 204 2.10 -13.16 -13.75
N ARG A 205 2.40 -14.15 -14.61
CA ARG A 205 2.38 -13.99 -16.07
C ARG A 205 1.03 -13.52 -16.59
N ARG A 206 -0.05 -14.07 -16.05
CA ARG A 206 -1.42 -13.67 -16.41
C ARG A 206 -1.73 -12.23 -16.04
N LEU A 207 -1.16 -11.70 -14.95
CA LEU A 207 -1.44 -10.35 -14.47
C LEU A 207 -0.49 -9.31 -15.05
N TYR A 208 0.81 -9.60 -15.03
CA TYR A 208 1.88 -8.65 -15.31
C TYR A 208 2.52 -8.82 -16.70
N GLY A 209 2.19 -9.90 -17.41
CA GLY A 209 2.74 -10.24 -18.73
C GLY A 209 3.78 -11.36 -18.67
N GLU A 210 4.06 -11.97 -19.83
CA GLU A 210 4.98 -13.11 -19.95
C GLU A 210 6.43 -12.70 -19.65
N GLN A 211 6.78 -11.45 -19.94
CA GLN A 211 8.12 -10.88 -19.72
C GLN A 211 8.16 -9.90 -18.55
N ALA A 212 7.29 -10.11 -17.55
CA ALA A 212 7.21 -9.26 -16.37
C ALA A 212 8.58 -9.12 -15.67
N ALA A 213 8.93 -7.89 -15.34
CA ALA A 213 10.13 -7.51 -14.62
C ALA A 213 9.77 -6.62 -13.43
N ILE A 214 10.73 -6.46 -12.52
CA ILE A 214 10.63 -5.52 -11.39
C ILE A 214 11.41 -4.27 -11.77
N TYR A 215 10.78 -3.11 -11.66
CA TYR A 215 11.40 -1.82 -11.88
C TYR A 215 11.55 -1.11 -10.55
N LEU A 216 12.75 -0.60 -10.28
CA LEU A 216 13.08 0.09 -9.04
C LEU A 216 13.64 1.47 -9.35
N ALA A 217 13.28 2.44 -8.52
CA ALA A 217 13.83 3.79 -8.57
C ALA A 217 13.93 4.35 -7.15
N ALA A 218 14.79 5.32 -6.93
CA ALA A 218 14.86 6.05 -5.67
C ALA A 218 15.18 7.52 -5.95
N GLY A 219 14.43 8.41 -5.31
CA GLY A 219 14.48 9.85 -5.56
C GLY A 219 13.12 10.49 -5.30
N ARG A 220 13.04 11.82 -5.37
CA ARG A 220 11.82 12.59 -5.04
C ARG A 220 11.25 12.28 -3.65
N GLY A 221 12.12 12.01 -2.68
CA GLY A 221 11.74 11.66 -1.30
C GLY A 221 11.15 10.27 -1.11
N ALA A 222 11.29 9.36 -2.09
CA ALA A 222 10.72 8.02 -2.00
C ALA A 222 11.58 6.94 -2.67
N PHE A 223 11.38 5.70 -2.23
CA PHE A 223 11.72 4.49 -2.97
C PHE A 223 10.49 4.05 -3.77
N TRP A 224 10.71 3.73 -5.03
CA TRP A 224 9.69 3.47 -6.05
C TRP A 224 9.82 2.06 -6.58
N LEU A 225 8.68 1.38 -6.77
CA LEU A 225 8.62 0.03 -7.32
C LEU A 225 7.50 -0.10 -8.33
N ALA A 226 7.76 -0.78 -9.45
CA ALA A 226 6.71 -1.26 -10.34
C ALA A 226 6.97 -2.71 -10.78
N VAL A 227 5.89 -3.44 -11.07
CA VAL A 227 5.93 -4.81 -11.62
C VAL A 227 5.02 -4.88 -12.83
N GLY A 228 5.58 -5.34 -13.95
CA GLY A 228 4.91 -5.42 -15.24
C GLY A 228 5.91 -5.66 -16.37
N GLU A 229 5.44 -5.60 -17.61
CA GLU A 229 6.31 -5.53 -18.79
C GLU A 229 6.80 -4.08 -19.01
N GLU A 230 7.11 -3.66 -20.24
CA GLU A 230 7.70 -2.35 -20.53
C GLU A 230 6.78 -1.18 -20.13
N GLN A 231 5.47 -1.37 -20.15
CA GLN A 231 4.47 -0.38 -19.73
C GLN A 231 4.53 -0.03 -18.23
N ALA A 232 5.27 -0.81 -17.42
CA ALA A 232 5.51 -0.45 -16.03
C ALA A 232 6.39 0.80 -15.89
N ILE A 233 7.31 1.05 -16.84
CA ILE A 233 8.15 2.26 -16.84
C ILE A 233 7.30 3.54 -16.92
N PRO A 234 6.48 3.77 -17.97
CA PRO A 234 5.67 4.99 -18.05
C PRO A 234 4.65 5.10 -16.91
N ALA A 235 4.15 3.99 -16.37
CA ALA A 235 3.29 3.98 -15.20
C ALA A 235 4.02 4.50 -13.95
N LEU A 236 5.24 4.01 -13.70
CA LEU A 236 6.10 4.45 -12.60
C LEU A 236 6.50 5.92 -12.75
N SER A 237 6.92 6.33 -13.96
CA SER A 237 7.24 7.72 -14.29
C SER A 237 6.06 8.65 -14.03
N ALA A 238 4.85 8.26 -14.43
CA ALA A 238 3.65 9.04 -14.18
C ALA A 238 3.30 9.13 -12.69
N ALA A 239 3.59 8.11 -11.88
CA ALA A 239 3.44 8.19 -10.43
C ALA A 239 4.45 9.19 -9.82
N MET A 240 5.72 9.09 -10.20
CA MET A 240 6.79 9.98 -9.72
C MET A 240 6.51 11.46 -10.05
N ALA A 241 6.02 11.75 -11.26
CA ALA A 241 5.70 13.10 -11.71
C ALA A 241 4.56 13.78 -10.91
N ARG A 242 3.74 13.01 -10.20
CA ARG A 242 2.63 13.53 -9.36
C ARG A 242 3.04 13.87 -7.95
N VAL A 243 4.24 13.49 -7.53
CA VAL A 243 4.77 13.90 -6.23
C VAL A 243 5.26 15.34 -6.30
N ASP A 244 4.80 16.14 -5.34
CA ASP A 244 5.33 17.48 -5.12
C ASP A 244 6.50 17.43 -4.12
N GLU A 245 7.72 17.52 -4.65
CA GLU A 245 8.96 17.56 -3.86
C GLU A 245 9.04 18.74 -2.88
N ARG A 246 8.20 19.77 -3.06
CA ARG A 246 8.18 20.94 -2.16
C ARG A 246 7.44 20.68 -0.86
N THR A 247 6.72 19.55 -0.77
CA THR A 247 6.00 19.19 0.44
C THR A 247 7.00 18.72 1.49
N THR A 248 7.38 19.59 2.41
CA THR A 248 8.30 19.23 3.49
C THR A 248 7.59 18.42 4.58
N PRO A 249 8.33 17.68 5.42
CA PRO A 249 7.77 17.07 6.63
C PRO A 249 7.07 18.08 7.55
N GLN A 250 7.52 19.34 7.53
CA GLN A 250 6.92 20.43 8.30
C GLN A 250 5.59 20.89 7.70
N ASP A 251 5.47 20.92 6.38
CA ASP A 251 4.21 21.21 5.67
C ASP A 251 3.18 20.11 5.90
N ILE A 252 3.63 18.84 5.94
CA ILE A 252 2.80 17.69 6.31
C ILE A 252 2.30 17.84 7.75
N LEU A 253 3.15 18.25 8.69
CA LEU A 253 2.74 18.49 10.09
C LEU A 253 1.77 19.66 10.21
N ALA A 254 2.02 20.77 9.50
CA ALA A 254 1.18 21.95 9.51
C ALA A 254 -0.21 21.64 8.94
N SER A 255 -0.29 21.00 7.78
CA SER A 255 -1.54 20.56 7.14
C SER A 255 -2.30 19.53 7.99
N THR A 256 -1.59 18.63 8.68
CA THR A 256 -2.21 17.68 9.62
C THR A 256 -2.85 18.41 10.80
N ARG A 257 -2.17 19.41 11.38
CA ARG A 257 -2.72 20.22 12.49
C ARG A 257 -3.90 21.07 12.06
N GLU A 258 -3.83 21.66 10.86
CA GLU A 258 -4.91 22.48 10.31
C GLU A 258 -6.17 21.64 10.06
N GLN A 259 -6.03 20.43 9.51
CA GLN A 259 -7.15 19.50 9.32
C GLN A 259 -7.75 19.04 10.66
N ALA A 260 -6.92 18.76 11.66
CA ALA A 260 -7.38 18.43 13.00
C ALA A 260 -8.14 19.61 13.66
N ALA A 261 -7.68 20.84 13.46
CA ALA A 261 -8.34 22.04 13.97
C ALA A 261 -9.65 22.38 13.23
N ALA A 262 -9.75 22.03 11.95
CA ALA A 262 -10.94 22.27 11.12
C ALA A 262 -12.09 21.27 11.39
N GLY A 263 -11.93 20.31 12.30
CA GLY A 263 -12.94 19.29 12.59
C GLY A 263 -13.23 18.36 11.39
N GLY A 264 -12.33 18.33 10.40
CA GLY A 264 -12.44 17.40 9.28
C GLY A 264 -12.35 15.96 9.77
N ASN A 265 -13.04 15.03 9.07
CA ASN A 265 -12.90 13.61 9.35
C ASN A 265 -11.41 13.25 9.34
N ALA A 266 -10.90 12.73 10.46
CA ALA A 266 -9.50 12.35 10.59
C ALA A 266 -9.13 11.44 9.41
N ARG A 267 -8.00 11.71 8.74
CA ARG A 267 -7.53 10.85 7.65
C ARG A 267 -7.39 9.42 8.16
N PRO A 268 -7.73 8.41 7.36
CA PRO A 268 -7.55 7.02 7.78
C PRO A 268 -6.06 6.70 7.89
N LEU A 269 -5.71 5.85 8.86
CA LEU A 269 -4.40 5.22 8.96
C LEU A 269 -4.14 4.34 7.75
N LEU A 270 -5.12 3.52 7.39
CA LEU A 270 -5.10 2.63 6.23
C LEU A 270 -6.33 2.92 5.38
N SER A 271 -6.10 3.11 4.08
CA SER A 271 -7.16 3.19 3.09
C SER A 271 -6.96 2.12 2.02
N VAL A 272 -8.05 1.45 1.66
CA VAL A 272 -8.11 0.54 0.52
C VAL A 272 -9.30 0.96 -0.34
N THR A 273 -9.04 1.33 -1.59
CA THR A 273 -10.07 1.76 -2.54
C THR A 273 -10.08 0.79 -3.71
N ILE A 274 -11.26 0.26 -4.04
CA ILE A 274 -11.47 -0.67 -5.16
C ILE A 274 -12.47 -0.03 -6.12
N HIS A 275 -12.11 0.05 -7.39
CA HIS A 275 -13.01 0.46 -8.47
C HIS A 275 -13.42 -0.76 -9.28
N LEU A 276 -14.59 -1.31 -8.97
CA LEU A 276 -14.99 -2.62 -9.47
C LEU A 276 -15.23 -2.65 -10.99
N SER A 277 -15.65 -1.54 -11.58
CA SER A 277 -15.85 -1.46 -13.05
C SER A 277 -14.53 -1.63 -13.80
N ARG A 278 -13.41 -1.17 -13.24
CA ARG A 278 -12.07 -1.33 -13.81
C ARG A 278 -11.60 -2.79 -13.84
N TRP A 279 -12.26 -3.67 -13.08
CA TRP A 279 -11.96 -5.10 -13.08
C TRP A 279 -12.73 -5.89 -14.16
N THR A 280 -13.77 -5.30 -14.75
CA THR A 280 -14.65 -5.99 -15.72
C THR A 280 -13.91 -6.45 -16.97
N GLN A 281 -12.97 -5.65 -17.48
CA GLN A 281 -12.11 -5.99 -18.62
C GLN A 281 -11.38 -7.34 -18.43
N PHE A 282 -10.91 -7.64 -17.21
CA PHE A 282 -10.24 -8.91 -16.92
C PHE A 282 -11.20 -10.09 -16.85
N LEU A 283 -12.45 -9.84 -16.49
CA LEU A 283 -13.47 -10.88 -16.45
C LEU A 283 -13.96 -11.20 -17.86
N GLU A 284 -14.05 -10.20 -18.74
CA GLU A 284 -14.43 -10.37 -20.14
C GLU A 284 -13.36 -11.13 -20.95
N SER A 285 -12.08 -10.96 -20.63
CA SER A 285 -11.00 -11.71 -21.26
C SER A 285 -11.01 -13.21 -20.94
N HIS A 286 -11.73 -13.64 -19.89
CA HIS A 286 -11.87 -15.05 -19.54
C HIS A 286 -12.98 -15.73 -20.36
N LYS A 287 -12.60 -16.73 -21.17
CA LYS A 287 -13.56 -17.57 -21.91
C LYS A 287 -14.40 -18.42 -20.93
N GLY A 288 -15.69 -18.13 -20.82
CA GLY A 288 -16.63 -19.00 -20.11
C GLY A 288 -17.99 -18.38 -19.83
N LYS A 289 -19.04 -19.21 -19.82
CA LYS A 289 -20.42 -18.79 -19.53
C LYS A 289 -20.58 -18.12 -18.15
N LYS A 290 -19.74 -18.47 -17.17
CA LYS A 290 -19.75 -17.84 -15.84
C LYS A 290 -19.15 -16.43 -15.88
N ALA A 291 -18.01 -16.26 -16.55
CA ALA A 291 -17.33 -14.97 -16.67
C ALA A 291 -18.20 -13.95 -17.42
N SER A 292 -18.79 -14.35 -18.56
CA SER A 292 -19.73 -13.52 -19.32
C SER A 292 -20.97 -13.11 -18.51
N ARG A 293 -21.52 -14.02 -17.68
CA ARG A 293 -22.65 -13.68 -16.80
C ARG A 293 -22.27 -12.67 -15.71
N VAL A 294 -21.07 -12.79 -15.15
CA VAL A 294 -20.56 -11.86 -14.13
C VAL A 294 -20.27 -10.51 -14.78
N ALA A 295 -19.63 -10.48 -15.96
CA ALA A 295 -19.37 -9.26 -16.71
C ALA A 295 -20.68 -8.52 -17.06
N SER A 296 -21.71 -9.21 -17.58
CA SER A 296 -23.03 -8.59 -17.81
C SER A 296 -23.64 -8.04 -16.53
N LEU A 297 -23.57 -8.77 -15.42
CA LEU A 297 -24.09 -8.30 -14.14
C LEU A 297 -23.37 -7.02 -13.67
N MET A 298 -22.06 -6.96 -13.84
CA MET A 298 -21.26 -5.78 -13.48
C MET A 298 -21.53 -4.61 -14.41
N GLY A 299 -21.63 -4.83 -15.73
CA GLY A 299 -21.98 -3.78 -16.68
C GLY A 299 -23.35 -3.15 -16.40
N GLU A 300 -24.33 -3.96 -15.97
CA GLU A 300 -25.64 -3.47 -15.55
C GLU A 300 -25.59 -2.72 -14.21
N ALA A 301 -24.73 -3.14 -13.26
CA ALA A 301 -24.62 -2.51 -11.96
C ALA A 301 -23.84 -1.18 -11.98
N PHE A 302 -22.88 -1.06 -12.89
CA PHE A 302 -21.93 0.06 -12.99
C PHE A 302 -21.95 0.71 -14.39
N PRO A 303 -23.09 1.26 -14.85
CA PRO A 303 -23.15 2.02 -16.10
C PRO A 303 -22.13 3.17 -16.08
N ASP A 304 -21.40 3.29 -17.19
CA ASP A 304 -20.37 4.33 -17.40
C ASP A 304 -19.29 4.40 -16.31
N SER A 305 -19.02 3.27 -15.64
CA SER A 305 -18.07 3.20 -14.51
C SER A 305 -18.43 4.12 -13.34
N THR A 306 -19.70 4.48 -13.18
CA THR A 306 -20.18 5.32 -12.08
C THR A 306 -20.62 4.49 -10.88
N GLY A 307 -20.39 5.02 -9.67
CA GLY A 307 -20.80 4.39 -8.41
C GLY A 307 -20.14 3.02 -8.16
N ASP A 308 -18.91 2.82 -8.66
CA ASP A 308 -18.20 1.54 -8.63
C ASP A 308 -17.14 1.44 -7.51
N THR A 309 -17.11 2.41 -6.62
CA THR A 309 -16.13 2.52 -5.55
C THR A 309 -16.57 1.76 -4.30
N ALA A 310 -15.72 0.84 -3.83
CA ALA A 310 -15.72 0.38 -2.44
C ALA A 310 -14.49 0.92 -1.73
N ARG A 311 -14.67 1.50 -0.56
CA ARG A 311 -13.58 2.07 0.24
C ARG A 311 -13.59 1.47 1.64
N LEU A 312 -12.48 0.87 2.03
CA LEU A 312 -12.19 0.52 3.42
C LEU A 312 -11.26 1.58 4.00
N ALA A 313 -11.58 2.05 5.19
CA ALA A 313 -10.83 3.06 5.93
C ALA A 313 -10.68 2.61 7.39
N VAL A 314 -9.45 2.61 7.91
CA VAL A 314 -9.16 2.31 9.32
C VAL A 314 -8.73 3.59 10.01
N HIS A 315 -9.38 3.93 11.11
CA HIS A 315 -9.07 5.09 11.95
C HIS A 315 -8.74 4.62 13.37
N THR A 316 -7.78 5.28 14.01
CA THR A 316 -7.65 5.23 15.46
C THR A 316 -8.62 6.19 16.11
N THR A 317 -9.13 5.81 17.28
CA THR A 317 -9.88 6.67 18.18
C THR A 317 -9.17 6.69 19.54
N PRO A 318 -9.41 7.70 20.40
CA PRO A 318 -8.82 7.70 21.75
C PRO A 318 -9.17 6.46 22.59
N SER A 319 -10.24 5.76 22.23
CA SER A 319 -10.75 4.58 22.94
C SER A 319 -10.64 3.28 22.15
N GLY A 320 -10.00 3.27 20.97
CA GLY A 320 -9.86 2.06 20.16
C GLY A 320 -9.71 2.28 18.66
N LEU A 321 -10.44 1.48 17.86
CA LEU A 321 -10.33 1.46 16.41
C LEU A 321 -11.71 1.60 15.76
N ARG A 322 -11.75 2.28 14.62
CA ARG A 322 -12.92 2.34 13.74
C ARG A 322 -12.54 1.86 12.35
N VAL A 323 -13.26 0.87 11.85
CA VAL A 323 -13.18 0.41 10.47
C VAL A 323 -14.46 0.84 9.76
N GLN A 324 -14.33 1.65 8.74
CA GLN A 324 -15.43 2.09 7.89
C GLN A 324 -15.29 1.45 6.52
N VAL A 325 -16.38 0.88 6.01
CA VAL A 325 -16.48 0.33 4.66
C VAL A 325 -17.62 1.02 3.93
N ASP A 326 -17.30 1.86 2.95
CA ASP A 326 -18.26 2.58 2.15
C ASP A 326 -18.39 1.92 0.77
N PHE A 327 -19.62 1.77 0.32
CA PHE A 327 -19.97 1.29 -1.00
C PHE A 327 -20.82 2.33 -1.70
N ALA A 328 -20.40 2.71 -2.90
CA ALA A 328 -21.17 3.61 -3.74
C ALA A 328 -22.43 2.91 -4.31
N GLU A 329 -23.36 3.70 -4.85
CA GLU A 329 -24.69 3.26 -5.34
C GLU A 329 -24.67 1.99 -6.19
N GLY A 330 -23.67 1.85 -7.06
CA GLY A 330 -23.56 0.71 -7.98
C GLY A 330 -23.47 -0.64 -7.27
N TYR A 331 -22.95 -0.69 -6.03
CA TYR A 331 -22.95 -1.92 -5.22
C TYR A 331 -24.35 -2.29 -4.73
N SER A 332 -25.16 -1.31 -4.35
CA SER A 332 -26.57 -1.51 -4.00
C SER A 332 -27.34 -2.06 -5.20
N ARG A 333 -27.11 -1.49 -6.40
CA ARG A 333 -27.67 -2.01 -7.66
C ARG A 333 -27.20 -3.44 -7.93
N LEU A 334 -25.90 -3.73 -7.77
CA LEU A 334 -25.31 -5.05 -7.96
C LEU A 334 -25.99 -6.11 -7.06
N LEU A 335 -26.18 -5.79 -5.78
CA LEU A 335 -26.86 -6.67 -4.83
C LEU A 335 -28.32 -6.92 -5.24
N GLY A 336 -29.04 -5.86 -5.63
CA GLY A 336 -30.42 -5.96 -6.12
C GLY A 336 -30.54 -6.88 -7.35
N LEU A 337 -29.68 -6.68 -8.35
CA LEU A 337 -29.65 -7.52 -9.56
C LEU A 337 -29.29 -8.98 -9.24
N ALA A 338 -28.36 -9.21 -8.31
CA ALA A 338 -27.97 -10.56 -7.90
C ALA A 338 -29.11 -11.30 -7.20
N VAL A 339 -29.89 -10.61 -6.34
CA VAL A 339 -31.05 -11.18 -5.66
C VAL A 339 -32.18 -11.46 -6.67
N ALA A 340 -32.52 -10.51 -7.53
CA ALA A 340 -33.57 -10.68 -8.54
C ALA A 340 -33.31 -11.88 -9.46
N ARG A 341 -32.06 -12.08 -9.91
CA ARG A 341 -31.66 -13.22 -10.74
C ARG A 341 -31.71 -14.57 -10.01
N LYS A 342 -31.56 -14.60 -8.67
CA LYS A 342 -31.73 -15.82 -7.89
C LYS A 342 -33.19 -16.19 -7.74
N LEU A 343 -34.06 -15.21 -7.46
CA LEU A 343 -35.51 -15.44 -7.34
C LEU A 343 -36.10 -15.96 -8.65
N HIS A 344 -35.73 -15.37 -9.79
CA HIS A 344 -36.23 -15.81 -11.10
C HIS A 344 -35.78 -17.23 -11.51
N LYS A 345 -34.74 -17.79 -10.89
CA LYS A 345 -34.32 -19.18 -11.07
C LYS A 345 -35.01 -20.17 -10.12
N GLY A 346 -35.63 -19.69 -9.05
CA GLY A 346 -36.42 -20.52 -8.14
C GLY A 346 -37.83 -20.82 -8.65
N ASP A 347 -38.33 -19.98 -9.57
CA ASP A 347 -39.66 -20.09 -10.17
C ASP A 347 -39.68 -20.91 -11.50
N GLN A 348 -38.54 -21.50 -11.91
CA GLN A 348 -38.40 -22.38 -13.08
C GLN A 348 -38.02 -23.80 -12.68
#